data_AF-A0A2M9NVT3-F1
#
_entry.id   AF-A0A2M9NVT3-F1
#
_cell.length_a   1.000
_cell.length_b   1.000
_cell.length_c   1.000
_cell.angle_alpha   90.00
_cell.angle_beta   90.00
_cell.angle_gamma   90.00
#
_symmetry.space_group_name_H-M   'P 1'
#
loop_
_entity.id
_entity.type
_entity.pdbx_description
1 polymer ?
#
loop_
_entity_poly.entity_id
_entity_poly.type
_entity_poly.pdbx_seq_one_letter_code
_entity_poly.pdbx_strand_id
1 'polypeptide(L)' 'MNKDRLFKFIQTSTRGNFFSVEIAEDGTKVAQLAKELENEGRIKLRECTRKEQGIYLEGILKFVPS' A
#
# COMPACT_ATOMS: atom_id res chain seq x y z
N MET A 1 0.99 11.16 5.13
CA MET A 1 0.33 10.65 3.90
C MET A 1 -1.20 10.63 4.00
N ASN A 2 -1.89 10.67 2.84
CA ASN A 2 -3.33 10.42 2.66
C ASN A 2 -3.54 9.23 1.68
N LYS A 3 -4.78 8.77 1.48
CA LYS A 3 -5.08 7.59 0.66
C LYS A 3 -4.57 7.70 -0.78
N ASP A 4 -4.85 8.81 -1.46
CA ASP A 4 -4.42 9.02 -2.85
C ASP A 4 -2.90 9.04 -2.99
N ARG A 5 -2.21 9.68 -2.04
CA ARG A 5 -0.74 9.69 -2.02
C ARG A 5 -0.16 8.30 -1.75
N LEU A 6 -0.79 7.50 -0.87
CA LEU A 6 -0.40 6.11 -0.63
C LEU A 6 -0.57 5.28 -1.90
N PHE A 7 -1.73 5.40 -2.55
CA PHE A 7 -2.01 4.64 -3.76
C PHE A 7 -1.06 5.01 -4.89
N LYS A 8 -0.83 6.31 -5.11
CA LYS A 8 0.16 6.79 -6.11
C LYS A 8 1.57 6.28 -5.79
N PHE A 9 1.96 6.28 -4.52
CA PHE A 9 3.26 5.75 -4.10
C PHE A 9 3.38 4.26 -4.41
N ILE A 10 2.38 3.46 -4.05
CA ILE A 10 2.30 2.03 -4.38
C ILE A 10 2.41 1.83 -5.90
N GLN A 11 1.64 2.58 -6.70
CA GLN A 11 1.69 2.51 -8.17
C GLN A 11 3.09 2.81 -8.72
N THR A 12 3.76 3.85 -8.22
CA THR A 12 5.12 4.20 -8.67
C THR A 12 6.19 3.20 -8.24
N SER A 13 5.95 2.48 -7.15
CA SER A 13 6.85 1.45 -6.63
C SER A 13 6.51 0.03 -7.13
N THR A 14 5.45 -0.11 -7.93
CA THR A 14 5.03 -1.39 -8.50
C THR A 14 5.96 -1.79 -9.64
N ARG A 15 6.44 -3.04 -9.62
CA ARG A 15 7.12 -3.66 -10.76
C ARG A 15 6.21 -4.72 -11.36
N GLY A 16 5.67 -4.44 -12.56
CA GLY A 16 4.60 -5.24 -13.15
C GLY A 16 3.29 -5.03 -12.41
N ASN A 17 2.84 -6.04 -11.66
CA ASN A 17 1.66 -5.96 -10.78
C ASN A 17 2.01 -6.07 -9.29
N PHE A 18 3.27 -6.30 -8.95
CA PHE A 18 3.70 -6.53 -7.58
C PHE A 18 4.32 -5.26 -6.98
N PHE A 19 3.96 -4.95 -5.73
CA PHE A 19 4.58 -3.86 -4.96
C PHE A 19 5.14 -4.40 -3.65
N SER A 20 6.29 -3.86 -3.26
CA SER A 20 6.92 -4.04 -1.96
C SER A 20 7.50 -2.68 -1.57
N VAL A 21 6.96 -2.09 -0.50
CA VAL A 21 7.29 -0.72 -0.10
C VAL A 21 7.46 -0.62 1.40
N GLU A 22 8.45 0.17 1.81
CA GLU A 22 8.64 0.58 3.19
C GLU A 22 8.34 2.07 3.31
N ILE A 23 7.52 2.42 4.29
CA ILE A 23 7.02 3.78 4.48
C ILE A 23 7.36 4.21 5.90
N ALA A 24 8.27 5.17 6.03
CA ALA A 24 8.67 5.77 7.29
C ALA A 24 7.67 6.84 7.77
N GLU A 25 6.40 6.44 7.96
CA GLU A 25 5.33 7.26 8.53
C GLU A 25 4.59 6.51 9.65
N ASP A 26 3.55 7.10 10.22
CA ASP A 26 2.64 6.45 11.17
C ASP A 26 2.05 5.15 10.59
N GLY A 27 2.64 4.01 10.98
CA GLY A 27 2.25 2.70 10.47
C GLY A 27 0.80 2.33 10.79
N THR A 28 0.18 2.89 11.83
CA THR A 28 -1.24 2.65 12.11
C THR A 28 -2.11 3.32 11.06
N LYS A 29 -1.85 4.59 10.78
CA LYS A 29 -2.57 5.35 9.76
C LYS A 29 -2.39 4.71 8.38
N VAL A 30 -1.15 4.36 8.02
CA VAL A 30 -0.84 3.77 6.71
C VAL A 30 -1.49 2.39 6.55
N ALA A 31 -1.49 1.54 7.58
CA ALA A 31 -2.17 0.25 7.54
C ALA A 31 -3.68 0.39 7.28
N GLN A 32 -4.32 1.38 7.92
CA GLN A 32 -5.75 1.63 7.73
C GLN A 32 -6.05 2.08 6.29
N LEU A 33 -5.27 3.00 5.75
CA LEU A 33 -5.39 3.45 4.36
C LEU A 33 -5.14 2.30 3.36
N ALA A 34 -4.16 1.45 3.61
CA ALA A 34 -3.88 0.28 2.78
C ALA A 34 -5.06 -0.71 2.80
N LYS A 35 -5.70 -0.90 3.95
CA LYS A 35 -6.87 -1.78 4.08
C LYS A 35 -8.12 -1.21 3.39
N GLU A 36 -8.29 0.11 3.38
CA GLU A 36 -9.32 0.77 2.56
C GLU A 36 -9.10 0.49 1.06
N LEU A 37 -7.86 0.66 0.57
CA LEU A 37 -7.53 0.37 -0.84
C LEU A 37 -7.75 -1.10 -1.21
N GLU A 38 -7.54 -2.02 -0.27
CA GLU A 38 -7.84 -3.43 -0.45
C GLU A 38 -9.35 -3.69 -0.52
N ASN A 39 -10.13 -3.07 0.39
CA ASN A 39 -11.60 -3.16 0.40
C ASN A 39 -12.23 -2.57 -0.88
N GLU A 40 -11.63 -1.51 -1.42
CA GLU A 40 -12.01 -0.91 -2.72
C GLU A 40 -11.59 -1.78 -3.91
N GLY A 41 -10.87 -2.88 -3.69
CA GLY A 41 -10.39 -3.78 -4.73
C GLY A 41 -9.26 -3.21 -5.59
N ARG A 42 -8.61 -2.11 -5.16
CA ARG A 42 -7.50 -1.46 -5.87
C ARG A 42 -6.17 -2.17 -5.66
N ILE A 43 -5.99 -2.79 -4.49
CA ILE A 43 -4.82 -3.61 -4.18
C ILE A 43 -5.26 -4.93 -3.54
N LYS A 44 -4.33 -5.88 -3.45
CA LYS A 44 -4.41 -7.05 -2.59
C LYS A 44 -3.18 -7.07 -1.71
N LEU A 45 -3.34 -6.90 -0.40
CA LEU A 45 -2.24 -6.97 0.54
C LEU A 45 -1.86 -8.44 0.75
N ARG A 46 -0.56 -8.70 0.77
CA ARG A 46 0.04 -9.97 1.16
C ARG A 46 0.69 -9.87 2.53
N GLU A 47 1.40 -8.77 2.77
CA GLU A 47 2.04 -8.49 4.04
C GLU A 47 1.83 -7.02 4.43
N CYS A 48 1.62 -6.80 5.73
CA CYS A 48 1.40 -5.48 6.31
C CYS A 48 2.00 -5.47 7.72
N THR A 49 3.29 -5.17 7.81
CA THR A 49 4.09 -5.32 9.05
C THR A 49 4.54 -3.96 9.55
N ARG A 50 4.12 -3.57 10.74
CA ARG A 50 4.61 -2.33 11.39
C ARG A 50 6.06 -2.52 11.84
N LYS A 51 6.88 -1.49 11.61
CA LYS A 51 8.28 -1.40 12.05
C LYS A 51 8.42 -0.26 13.05
N GLU A 52 9.54 -0.21 13.77
CA GLU A 52 9.79 0.81 14.81
C GLU A 52 9.68 2.25 14.28
N GLN A 53 10.02 2.49 13.01
CA GLN A 53 9.98 3.82 12.39
C GLN A 53 9.07 3.88 11.15
N GLY A 54 8.13 2.93 10.99
CA GLY A 54 7.32 2.90 9.78
C GLY A 54 6.45 1.66 9.62
N ILE A 55 6.19 1.32 8.36
CA ILE A 55 5.46 0.13 7.98
C ILE A 55 6.00 -0.44 6.68
N TYR A 56 6.05 -1.76 6.62
CA TYR A 56 6.30 -2.52 5.41
C TYR A 56 4.97 -3.00 4.84
N LEU A 57 4.74 -2.74 3.56
CA LEU A 57 3.59 -3.21 2.81
C LEU A 57 4.07 -4.00 1.59
N GLU A 58 3.49 -5.18 1.42
CA GLU A 58 3.72 -6.01 0.24
C GLU A 58 2.37 -6.45 -0.33
N GLY A 59 2.26 -6.46 -1.65
CA GLY A 59 1.03 -6.93 -2.28
C GLY A 59 1.05 -6.88 -3.79
N ILE A 60 -0.14 -7.03 -4.35
CA ILE A 60 -0.39 -6.93 -5.78
C ILE A 60 -1.30 -5.72 -6.01
N LEU A 61 -0.89 -4.85 -6.93
CA LEU A 61 -1.75 -3.82 -7.49
C LEU A 61 -2.79 -4.52 -8.36
N LYS A 62 -4.06 -4.43 -7.97
CA LYS A 62 -5.14 -4.89 -8.84
C LYS A 62 -5.33 -3.79 -9.88
N PHE A 63 -4.97 -4.11 -11.12
CA PHE A 63 -5.24 -3.22 -12.23
C PHE A 63 -6.77 -3.07 -12.32
N VAL A 64 -7.27 -1.87 -12.06
CA VAL A 64 -8.62 -1.48 -12.47
C VAL A 64 -8.39 -0.76 -13.80
N PRO A 65 -8.65 -1.40 -14.96
CA PRO A 65 -8.73 -0.65 -16.20
C PRO A 65 -9.87 0.35 -16.05
N SER A 66 -9.61 1.59 -16.46
CA SER A 66 -10.61 2.65 -16.58
C SER A 66 -11.82 2.23 -17.41
#